data_AF-A0A532US71-F1
#
_entry.id   AF-A0A532US71-F1
#
_cell.length_a   1.000
_cell.length_b   1.000
_cell.length_c   1.000
_cell.angle_alpha   90.00
_cell.angle_beta   90.00
_cell.angle_gamma   90.00
#
_symmetry.space_group_name_H-M   'P 1'
#
loop_
_entity.id
_entity.type
_entity.pdbx_description
1 polymer ?
#
loop_
_entity_poly.entity_id
_entity_poly.type
_entity_poly.pdbx_seq_one_letter_code
_entity_poly.pdbx_strand_id
1 'polypeptide(L)' 'MKKRLSLHDKALLAMREAVREVIERHRKEKRPLAVWDWKAKKVTFISPGTALRRYNKELELRDQDQTDAVSS' A
#
# COMPACT_ATOMS: atom_id res chain seq x y z
N MET A 1 -21.94 6.46 -14.31
CA MET A 1 -22.57 5.88 -13.10
C MET A 1 -21.51 5.70 -12.02
N LYS A 2 -21.72 6.16 -10.78
CA LYS A 2 -20.78 5.86 -9.68
C LYS A 2 -20.89 4.37 -9.35
N LYS A 3 -19.81 3.61 -9.54
CA LYS A 3 -19.76 2.20 -9.09
C LYS A 3 -19.99 2.19 -7.58
N ARG A 4 -21.00 1.43 -7.13
CA ARG A 4 -21.20 1.19 -5.70
C ARG A 4 -20.06 0.30 -5.23
N LEU A 5 -19.25 0.82 -4.31
CA LEU A 5 -18.18 0.06 -3.67
C LEU A 5 -18.78 -1.05 -2.80
N SER A 6 -18.23 -2.26 -2.94
CA SER A 6 -18.53 -3.36 -2.02
C SER A 6 -17.96 -3.07 -0.62
N LEU A 7 -18.40 -3.84 0.38
CA LEU A 7 -17.81 -3.78 1.72
C LEU A 7 -16.31 -4.08 1.69
N HIS A 8 -15.91 -5.04 0.84
CA HIS A 8 -14.51 -5.38 0.63
C HIS A 8 -13.71 -4.21 0.07
N ASP A 9 -14.22 -3.50 -0.93
CA ASP A 9 -13.54 -2.35 -1.52
C ASP A 9 -13.34 -1.22 -0.50
N LYS A 10 -14.36 -0.98 0.34
CA LYS A 10 -14.28 0.02 1.41
C LYS A 10 -13.22 -0.35 2.45
N ALA A 11 -13.16 -1.62 2.85
CA ALA A 11 -12.13 -2.09 3.77
C ALA A 11 -10.73 -1.95 3.17
N LEU A 12 -10.58 -2.28 1.89
CA LEU A 12 -9.32 -2.11 1.17
C LEU A 12 -8.86 -0.65 1.13
N LEU A 13 -9.77 0.28 0.84
CA LEU A 13 -9.49 1.71 0.85
C LEU A 13 -9.07 2.20 2.25
N ALA A 14 -9.81 1.83 3.29
CA ALA A 14 -9.48 2.21 4.66
C ALA A 14 -8.09 1.70 5.07
N MET A 15 -7.75 0.46 4.73
CA MET A 15 -6.42 -0.10 4.98
C MET A 15 -5.32 0.67 4.24
N ARG A 16 -5.56 1.04 2.97
CA ARG A 16 -4.61 1.83 2.15
C ARG A 16 -4.35 3.21 2.76
N GLU A 17 -5.40 3.90 3.17
CA GLU A 17 -5.30 5.21 3.84
C GLU A 17 -4.49 5.10 5.13
N ALA A 18 -4.78 4.10 5.97
CA ALA A 18 -4.05 3.87 7.21
C ALA A 18 -2.54 3.61 6.96
N VAL A 19 -2.20 2.80 5.95
CA VAL A 19 -0.79 2.53 5.60
C VAL A 19 -0.09 3.82 5.13
N ARG A 20 -0.76 4.61 4.29
CA ARG A 20 -0.20 5.88 3.80
C ARG A 20 0.09 6.84 4.96
N GLU A 21 -0.86 6.99 5.89
CA GLU A 21 -0.70 7.87 7.05
C GLU A 21 0.50 7.45 7.91
N VAL A 22 0.69 6.14 8.14
CA VAL A 22 1.84 5.62 8.87
C VAL A 22 3.16 5.96 8.19
N ILE A 23 3.25 5.84 6.86
CA ILE A 23 4.44 6.20 6.09
C ILE A 23 4.72 7.71 6.22
N GLU A 24 3.69 8.54 6.08
CA GLU A 24 3.81 10.00 6.18
C GLU A 24 4.24 10.45 7.57
N ARG A 25 3.70 9.85 8.64
CA ARG A 25 4.10 10.13 10.02
C ARG A 25 5.58 9.80 10.26
N HIS A 26 6.02 8.59 9.88
CA HIS A 26 7.43 8.20 10.03
C HIS A 26 8.37 9.07 9.19
N ARG A 27 7.92 9.53 8.01
CA ARG A 27 8.65 10.50 7.20
C ARG A 27 8.84 11.83 7.93
N LYS A 28 7.78 12.37 8.57
CA LYS A 28 7.85 13.60 9.37
C LYS A 28 8.77 13.45 10.58
N GLU A 29 8.68 12.31 11.26
CA GLU A 29 9.51 11.99 12.44
C GLU A 29 10.95 11.58 12.09
N LYS A 30 11.28 11.43 10.80
CA LYS A 30 12.57 10.93 10.30
C LYS A 30 12.95 9.56 10.89
N ARG A 31 11.95 8.71 11.15
CA ARG A 31 12.12 7.36 11.70
C ARG A 31 11.95 6.29 10.62
N PRO A 32 12.73 5.20 10.66
CA PRO A 32 12.50 4.06 9.78
C PRO A 32 11.22 3.31 10.16
N LEU A 33 10.62 2.61 9.18
CA LEU A 33 9.49 1.71 9.41
C LEU A 33 10.00 0.28 9.60
N ALA A 34 9.47 -0.40 10.61
CA ALA A 34 9.63 -1.84 10.78
C ALA A 34 8.64 -2.58 9.86
N VAL A 35 9.16 -3.47 9.03
CA VAL A 35 8.36 -4.27 8.08
C VAL A 35 8.74 -5.74 8.21
N TRP A 36 7.73 -6.60 8.29
CA TRP A 36 7.92 -8.05 8.28
C TRP A 36 8.32 -8.51 6.88
N ASP A 37 9.54 -9.02 6.74
CA ASP A 37 9.99 -9.73 5.55
C ASP A 37 9.60 -11.20 5.68
N TRP A 38 8.55 -11.61 4.96
CA TRP A 38 8.04 -12.97 4.97
C TRP A 38 9.03 -13.99 4.37
N LYS A 39 9.88 -13.57 3.43
CA LYS A 39 10.87 -14.45 2.80
C LYS A 39 12.01 -14.74 3.76
N ALA A 40 12.53 -13.69 4.38
CA ALA A 40 13.63 -13.79 5.34
C ALA A 40 13.15 -14.14 6.76
N LYS A 41 11.83 -14.24 6.99
CA LYS A 41 11.18 -14.51 8.29
C LYS A 41 11.70 -13.61 9.41
N LYS A 42 11.89 -12.32 9.13
CA LYS A 42 12.44 -11.36 10.09
C LYS A 42 11.85 -9.96 9.90
N VAL A 43 11.96 -9.16 10.94
CA VAL A 43 11.68 -7.72 10.85
C VAL A 43 12.85 -7.01 10.19
N THR A 44 12.56 -6.17 9.20
CA THR A 44 13.52 -5.32 8.50
C THR A 44 13.11 -3.85 8.67
N PHE A 45 14.09 -2.96 8.76
CA PHE A 45 13.82 -1.53 8.86
C PHE A 45 14.07 -0.89 7.50
N ILE A 46 13.06 -0.17 6.99
CA ILE A 46 13.15 0.55 5.72
C ILE A 46 12.92 2.04 5.94
N SER A 47 13.53 2.86 5.08
CA SER A 47 13.26 4.30 5.11
C SER A 47 11.83 4.60 4.63
N PRO A 48 11.19 5.68 5.13
CA PRO A 48 9.88 6.11 4.65
C PRO A 48 9.83 6.35 3.13
N GLY A 49 10.91 6.84 2.54
CA GLY A 49 11.02 7.01 1.08
C GLY A 49 11.00 5.68 0.32
N THR A 50 11.68 4.65 0.85
CA THR A 50 11.61 3.30 0.27
C THR A 50 10.22 2.68 0.44
N ALA A 51 9.59 2.87 1.59
CA ALA A 51 8.23 2.41 1.84
C ALA A 51 7.22 3.04 0.85
N LEU A 52 7.29 4.36 0.65
CA LEU A 52 6.41 5.09 -0.26
C LEU A 52 6.57 4.63 -1.72
N ARG A 53 7.81 4.42 -2.19
CA ARG A 53 8.06 3.90 -3.54
C ARG A 53 7.47 2.51 -3.75
N ARG A 54 7.62 1.61 -2.78
CA ARG A 54 7.04 0.27 -2.85
C ARG A 54 5.51 0.32 -2.88
N TYR A 55 4.92 1.12 -2.00
CA TYR A 55 3.48 1.32 -1.93
C TYR A 55 2.90 1.83 -3.25
N ASN A 56 3.50 2.87 -3.86
CA ASN A 56 3.03 3.40 -5.14
C ASN A 56 3.14 2.37 -6.27
N LYS A 57 4.26 1.64 -6.34
CA LYS A 57 4.46 0.58 -7.33
C LYS A 57 3.40 -0.53 -7.22
N GLU A 58 3.02 -0.91 -6.01
CA GLU A 58 1.99 -1.93 -5.76
C GLU A 58 0.58 -1.45 -6.15
N LEU A 59 0.30 -0.15 -6.03
CA LEU A 59 -0.96 0.43 -6.51
C LEU A 59 -1.04 0.41 -8.03
N GLU A 60 0.02 0.85 -8.73
CA GLU A 60 0.07 0.87 -10.19
C GLU A 60 -0.14 -0.53 -10.79
N LEU A 61 0.50 -1.55 -10.23
CA LEU A 61 0.35 -2.94 -10.67
C LEU A 61 -1.09 -3.45 -10.52
N ARG A 62 -1.78 -3.09 -9.43
CA ARG A 62 -3.17 -3.51 -9.21
C ARG A 62 -4.15 -2.80 -10.12
N ASP A 63 -3.92 -1.53 -10.40
CA ASP A 63 -4.77 -0.77 -11.31
C ASP A 63 -4.65 -1.33 -12.75
N GLN A 64 -3.46 -1.81 -13.13
CA GLN A 64 -3.21 -2.51 -14.39
C GLN A 64 -3.95 -3.88 -14.46
N ASP A 65 -3.84 -4.71 -13.41
CA ASP A 65 -4.56 -5.99 -13.35
C ASP A 65 -6.09 -5.80 -13.44
N GLN A 66 -6.61 -4.71 -12.86
CA GLN A 66 -8.04 -4.40 -12.88
C GLN A 66 -8.51 -3.90 -14.25
N THR A 67 -7.65 -3.26 -15.05
CA THR A 67 -7.98 -2.87 -16.43
C THR A 67 -7.95 -4.05 -17.39
N ASP A 68 -7.03 -4.99 -17.19
CA ASP A 68 -6.88 -6.16 -18.06
C ASP A 68 -8.00 -7.18 -17.82
N ALA A 69 -8.46 -7.35 -16.57
CA ALA A 69 -9.59 -8.21 -16.22
C ALA A 69 -10.96 -7.73 -16.71
N VAL A 70 -11.09 -6.47 -17.15
CA VAL A 70 -12.34 -5.90 -17.70
C VAL A 70 -12.34 -5.92 -19.24
N SER A 71 -11.18 -6.15 -19.87
CA SER A 71 -11.00 -6.18 -21.32
C SER A 71 -10.99 -7.60 -21.92
N SER A 72 -11.15 -8.63 -21.08
CA SER A 72 -11.27 -10.06 -21.45
C SER A 72 -12.68 -10.57 -21.17
#